data_AF-A0A971KCJ7-F1
#
_entry.id   AF-A0A971KCJ7-F1
#
_cell.length_a   1.000
_cell.length_b   1.000
_cell.length_c   1.000
_cell.angle_alpha   90.00
_cell.angle_beta   90.00
_cell.angle_gamma   90.00
#
_symmetry.space_group_name_H-M   'P 1'
#
loop_
_entity.id
_entity.type
_entity.pdbx_description
1 polymer ?
#
loop_
_entity_poly.entity_id
_entity_poly.type
_entity_poly.pdbx_seq_one_letter_code
_entity_poly.pdbx_strand_id
1 'polypeptide(L)' 'MKEKIDNLRELLHKEMDGDQIDYNNVLKISKELDELIVKYHKGKQLQNKKPINKS' A
#
# COMPACT_ATOMS: atom_id res chain seq x y z
N MET A 1 -1.14 -8.53 4.63
CA MET A 1 -0.73 -7.25 3.97
C MET A 1 -1.22 -7.16 2.54
N LYS A 2 -1.05 -8.20 1.71
CA LYS A 2 -1.53 -8.20 0.32
C LYS A 2 -3.04 -7.89 0.21
N GLU A 3 -3.85 -8.56 1.01
CA GLU A 3 -5.31 -8.38 1.05
C GLU A 3 -5.75 -6.94 1.40
N LYS A 4 -5.02 -6.25 2.27
CA LYS A 4 -5.28 -4.82 2.58
C LYS A 4 -4.98 -3.90 1.40
N ILE A 5 -3.94 -4.22 0.63
CA ILE A 5 -3.58 -3.46 -0.58
C ILE A 5 -4.66 -3.68 -1.64
N ASP A 6 -5.10 -4.93 -1.85
CA ASP A 6 -6.16 -5.26 -2.82
C ASP A 6 -7.49 -4.56 -2.46
N ASN A 7 -7.91 -4.59 -1.19
CA ASN A 7 -9.12 -3.89 -0.73
C ASN A 7 -9.06 -2.37 -0.96
N LEU A 8 -7.94 -1.72 -0.62
CA LEU A 8 -7.77 -0.28 -0.85
C LEU A 8 -7.73 0.06 -2.34
N ARG A 9 -7.20 -0.83 -3.17
CA ARG A 9 -7.17 -0.68 -4.63
C ARG A 9 -8.58 -0.70 -5.22
N GLU A 10 -9.41 -1.63 -4.76
CA GLU A 10 -10.81 -1.73 -5.18
C GLU A 10 -11.63 -0.51 -4.72
N LEU A 11 -11.35 -0.02 -3.51
CA LEU A 11 -11.99 1.17 -2.94
C LEU A 11 -11.62 2.43 -3.72
N LEU A 12 -10.33 2.61 -4.05
CA LEU A 12 -9.86 3.69 -4.92
C LEU A 12 -10.54 3.64 -6.30
N HIS A 13 -10.67 2.43 -6.88
CA HIS A 13 -11.33 2.25 -8.18
C HIS A 13 -12.79 2.66 -8.12
N LYS A 14 -13.54 2.23 -7.09
CA LYS A 14 -14.94 2.62 -6.88
C LYS A 14 -15.11 4.13 -6.73
N GLU A 15 -14.20 4.77 -6.00
CA GLU A 15 -14.24 6.22 -5.80
C GLU A 15 -13.95 7.01 -7.09
N MET A 16 -13.13 6.46 -7.99
CA MET A 16 -12.81 7.06 -9.29
C MET A 16 -13.85 6.77 -10.36
N ASP A 17 -14.62 5.68 -10.22
CA ASP A 17 -15.69 5.28 -11.15
C ASP A 17 -17.02 5.99 -10.86
N GLY A 18 -17.13 6.66 -9.70
CA GLY A 18 -18.32 7.42 -9.31
C GLY A 18 -18.50 8.72 -10.10
N ASP A 19 -19.77 9.08 -10.34
CA ASP A 19 -20.17 10.33 -11.03
C ASP A 19 -19.63 11.61 -10.36
N GLN A 20 -19.37 11.57 -9.05
CA GLN A 20 -18.69 12.63 -8.31
C GLN A 20 -17.42 12.10 -7.67
N ILE A 21 -16.29 12.40 -8.31
CA ILE A 21 -14.97 12.03 -7.80
C ILE A 21 -14.61 12.96 -6.64
N ASP A 22 -14.58 12.43 -5.42
CA ASP A 22 -14.02 13.13 -4.27
C ASP A 22 -12.50 13.01 -4.28
N TYR A 23 -11.85 13.97 -4.93
CA TYR A 23 -10.39 14.06 -5.05
C TYR A 23 -9.67 14.00 -3.70
N ASN A 24 -10.27 14.53 -2.63
CA ASN A 24 -9.64 14.48 -1.31
C ASN A 24 -9.63 13.04 -0.77
N ASN A 25 -10.72 12.30 -1.00
CA ASN A 25 -10.81 10.91 -0.57
C ASN A 25 -9.88 10.01 -1.41
N VAL A 26 -9.85 10.21 -2.72
CA VAL A 26 -8.91 9.52 -3.64
C VAL A 26 -7.46 9.76 -3.22
N LEU A 27 -7.09 11.01 -2.92
CA LEU A 27 -5.73 11.36 -2.49
C LEU A 27 -5.36 10.70 -1.16
N LYS A 28 -6.32 10.62 -0.23
CA LYS A 28 -6.12 9.97 1.07
C LYS A 28 -5.90 8.47 0.91
N ILE A 29 -6.76 7.79 0.14
CA ILE A 29 -6.66 6.35 -0.16
C ILE A 29 -5.34 6.06 -0.89
N SER A 30 -4.95 6.89 -1.86
CA SER A 30 -3.69 6.75 -2.60
C SER A 30 -2.46 6.83 -1.69
N LYS A 31 -2.42 7.79 -0.75
CA LYS A 31 -1.30 7.90 0.21
C LYS A 31 -1.22 6.67 1.12
N GLU A 32 -2.37 6.20 1.60
CA GLU A 32 -2.43 5.05 2.50
C GLU A 32 -2.00 3.76 1.80
N LEU A 33 -2.38 3.60 0.52
CA LEU A 33 -1.93 2.49 -0.33
C LEU A 33 -0.40 2.52 -0.53
N ASP A 34 0.16 3.69 -0.84
CA ASP A 34 1.61 3.86 -1.03
C ASP A 34 2.39 3.52 0.24
N GLU A 35 1.94 4.00 1.41
CA GLU A 35 2.56 3.66 2.69
C GLU A 35 2.52 2.16 2.98
N LEU A 36 1.42 1.48 2.64
CA LEU A 36 1.29 0.04 2.81
C LEU A 36 2.20 -0.74 1.86
N ILE A 37 2.34 -0.30 0.61
CA ILE A 37 3.27 -0.90 -0.35
C ILE A 37 4.70 -0.72 0.14
N VAL A 38 5.08 0.49 0.57
CA VAL A 38 6.40 0.78 1.12
C VAL A 38 6.66 -0.07 2.37
N LYS A 39 5.71 -0.15 3.32
CA LYS A 39 5.85 -1.01 4.51
C LYS A 39 5.99 -2.49 4.14
N TYR A 40 5.23 -2.98 3.17
CA TYR A 40 5.31 -4.36 2.70
C TYR A 40 6.67 -4.67 2.08
N HIS A 41 7.18 -3.80 1.20
CA HIS A 41 8.49 -3.95 0.59
C HIS A 41 9.63 -3.78 1.61
N LYS A 42 9.56 -2.78 2.48
CA LYS A 42 10.57 -2.53 3.52
C LYS A 42 10.62 -3.68 4.52
N GLY A 43 9.47 -4.24 4.90
CA GLY A 43 9.37 -5.45 5.71
C GLY A 43 9.97 -6.68 5.05
N LYS A 44 9.82 -6.86 3.72
CA LYS A 44 10.51 -7.93 2.98
C LYS A 44 12.02 -7.73 2.90
N GLN A 45 12.48 -6.49 2.74
CA GLN A 45 13.91 -6.18 2.70
C GLN A 45 14.60 -6.38 4.05
N LEU A 46 13.91 -6.12 5.17
CA LEU A 46 14.44 -6.41 6.50
C LEU A 46 14.58 -7.92 6.76
N GLN A 47 13.64 -8.73 6.25
CA GLN A 47 13.67 -10.19 6.40
C GLN A 47 14.82 -10.84 5.60
N ASN A 48 15.21 -10.23 4.47
CA ASN A 48 16.36 -10.67 3.69
C ASN A 48 17.71 -10.14 4.19
N LYS A 49 17.73 -9.22 5.17
CA LYS A 49 18.94 -8.81 5.87
C LYS A 49 19.01 -9.49 7.24
N LYS A 50 19.05 -10.83 7.27
CA LYS A 50 19.77 -11.48 8.37
C LYS A 50 21.24 -11.05 8.21
N PRO A 51 21.88 -10.42 9.22
CA PRO A 51 23.32 -10.33 9.21
C PRO A 51 23.84 -11.76 9.22
N ILE A 52 24.45 -12.17 8.11
CA ILE A 52 25.28 -13.36 8.08
C ILE A 52 26.45 -13.01 9.00
N ASN A 53 26.39 -13.41 10.26
CA ASN A 53 27.55 -13.46 11.14
C ASN A 53 28.59 -14.33 10.40
N LYS A 54 29.58 -13.68 9.80
CA LYS A 54 30.84 -14.35 9.46
C LYS A 54 31.70 -14.24 10.71
N SER A 55 31.77 -15.38 11.40
CA SER A 55 32.76 -15.71 12.43
C SER A 55 34.19 -15.55 11.91
#